data_AF-A0A1H7X3A4-F1
#
_entry.id   AF-A0A1H7X3A4-F1
#
_cell.length_a   1.000
_cell.length_b   1.000
_cell.length_c   1.000
_cell.angle_alpha   90.00
_cell.angle_beta   90.00
_cell.angle_gamma   90.00
#
_symmetry.space_group_name_H-M   'P 1'
#
loop_
_entity.id
_entity.type
_entity.pdbx_description
1 polymer ?
#
loop_
_entity_poly.entity_id
_entity_poly.type
_entity_poly.pdbx_seq_one_letter_code
_entity_poly.pdbx_strand_id
1 'polypeptide(L)'
;MQVVLCAIEDALLQEHFIATQQSFKGVHVMTLHKSKGKEFDEVFVWEDFYNPLVRPEANEKEIMESRYLLRVGATRARERSTFLTVASKPCILL
;
A
#
# COMPACT_ATOMS: atom_id res chain seq x y z
N MET A 1 18.07 25.96 -28.18
CA MET A 1 18.43 24.61 -27.70
C MET A 1 18.80 24.60 -26.22
N GLN A 2 19.66 25.52 -25.75
CA GLN A 2 20.12 25.57 -24.34
C GLN A 2 19.02 25.89 -23.30
N VAL A 3 18.08 26.78 -23.63
CA VAL A 3 16.96 27.14 -22.75
C VAL A 3 16.00 25.96 -22.49
N VAL A 4 15.83 25.08 -23.47
CA VAL A 4 14.95 23.91 -23.35
C VAL A 4 15.60 22.84 -22.47
N LEU A 5 16.92 22.69 -22.53
CA LEU A 5 17.65 21.73 -21.70
C LEU A 5 17.58 22.12 -20.21
N CYS A 6 17.80 23.40 -19.87
CA CYS A 6 17.65 23.87 -18.48
C CYS A 6 16.22 23.68 -17.96
N ALA A 7 15.19 23.96 -18.76
CA ALA A 7 13.81 23.79 -18.33
C ALA A 7 13.47 22.32 -18.03
N ILE A 8 14.06 21.37 -18.77
CA ILE A 8 13.90 19.93 -18.52
C ILE A 8 14.67 19.52 -17.26
N GLU A 9 15.91 19.99 -17.08
CA GLU A 9 16.71 19.72 -15.90
C GLU A 9 16.03 20.26 -14.62
N ASP A 10 15.51 21.49 -14.67
CA ASP A 10 14.79 22.12 -13.56
C ASP A 10 13.48 21.39 -13.24
N ALA A 11 12.72 20.98 -14.26
CA ALA A 11 11.49 20.23 -14.07
C ALA A 11 11.76 18.85 -13.44
N LEU A 12 12.81 18.15 -13.90
CA LEU A 12 13.21 16.85 -13.34
C LEU A 12 13.76 16.99 -11.91
N LEU A 13 14.53 18.04 -11.61
CA LEU A 13 15.00 18.34 -10.27
C LEU A 13 13.83 18.64 -9.33
N GLN A 14 12.87 19.46 -9.78
CA GLN A 14 11.68 19.79 -9.01
C GLN A 14 10.84 18.54 -8.72
N GLU A 15 10.64 17.67 -9.72
CA GLU A 15 9.93 16.40 -9.56
C GLU A 15 10.68 15.44 -8.61
N HIS A 16 12.02 15.40 -8.69
CA HIS A 16 12.87 14.65 -7.77
C HIS A 16 12.75 15.15 -6.32
N PHE A 17 12.71 16.46 -6.09
CA PHE A 17 12.53 17.06 -4.76
C PHE A 17 11.12 16.85 -4.19
N ILE A 18 10.09 16.93 -5.02
CA ILE A 18 8.71 16.61 -4.61
C ILE A 18 8.58 15.13 -4.23
N ALA A 19 9.20 14.24 -5.02
CA ALA A 19 9.18 12.80 -4.76
C ALA A 19 9.96 12.42 -3.50
N THR A 20 11.01 13.15 -3.14
CA THR A 20 11.88 12.85 -1.98
C THR A 20 11.36 13.40 -0.64
N GLN A 21 10.36 14.29 -0.62
CA GLN A 21 9.91 14.97 0.61
C GLN A 21 8.48 14.67 1.07
N GLN A 22 7.88 13.54 0.68
CA GLN A 22 6.62 13.12 1.30
C GLN A 22 6.88 12.42 2.64
N SER A 23 7.15 13.21 3.69
CA SER A 23 7.20 12.68 5.05
C SER A 23 5.79 12.32 5.51
N PHE A 24 5.48 11.04 5.64
CA PHE A 24 4.21 10.57 6.19
C PHE A 24 4.17 10.84 7.70
N LYS A 25 3.55 11.95 8.12
CA LYS A 25 3.31 12.26 9.54
C LYS A 25 1.85 11.99 9.91
N GLY A 26 1.61 11.43 11.10
CA GLY A 26 0.27 11.10 11.59
C GLY A 26 -0.28 9.79 11.01
N VAL A 27 -1.60 9.60 11.11
CA VAL A 27 -2.30 8.40 10.64
C VAL A 27 -2.71 8.57 9.18
N HIS A 28 -2.33 7.61 8.33
CA HIS A 28 -2.67 7.62 6.91
C HIS A 28 -3.58 6.43 6.58
N VAL A 29 -4.76 6.72 6.06
CA VAL A 29 -5.72 5.68 5.62
C VAL A 29 -5.66 5.56 4.10
N MET A 30 -5.39 4.35 3.61
CA MET A 30 -5.31 4.07 2.18
C MET A 30 -5.57 2.60 1.88
N THR A 31 -5.80 2.27 0.61
CA THR A 31 -5.90 0.88 0.16
C THR A 31 -4.52 0.22 0.12
N LEU A 32 -4.45 -1.11 0.22
CA LEU A 32 -3.20 -1.88 0.06
C LEU A 32 -2.49 -1.54 -1.26
N HIS A 33 -3.24 -1.36 -2.35
CA HIS A 33 -2.70 -0.93 -3.63
C HIS A 33 -1.97 0.42 -3.56
N LYS A 34 -2.57 1.43 -2.90
CA LYS A 34 -1.98 2.77 -2.73
C LYS A 34 -0.82 2.81 -1.74
N SER A 35 -0.65 1.76 -0.94
CA SER A 35 0.47 1.61 -0.02
C SER A 35 1.75 1.10 -0.69
N LYS A 36 1.66 0.52 -1.90
CA LYS A 36 2.83 -0.06 -2.59
C LYS A 36 3.96 0.97 -2.74
N GLY A 37 5.16 0.57 -2.33
CA GLY A 37 6.36 1.44 -2.37
C GLY A 37 6.44 2.46 -1.22
N LYS A 38 5.50 2.44 -0.27
CA LYS A 38 5.54 3.24 0.95
C LYS A 38 5.90 2.35 2.15
N GLU A 39 6.45 2.97 3.18
CA GLU A 39 6.74 2.31 4.44
C GLU A 39 6.29 3.19 5.59
N PHE A 40 5.86 2.56 6.67
CA PHE A 40 5.37 3.18 7.89
C PHE A 40 5.96 2.44 9.09
N ASP A 41 6.07 3.09 10.24
CA ASP A 41 6.63 2.45 11.44
C ASP A 41 5.73 1.28 11.89
N GLU A 42 4.42 1.54 11.93
CA GLU A 42 3.38 0.52 12.16
C GLU A 42 2.31 0.53 11.07
N VAL A 43 1.77 -0.64 10.75
CA VAL A 43 0.69 -0.81 9.78
C VAL A 43 -0.43 -1.67 10.36
N PHE A 44 -1.66 -1.17 10.23
CA PHE A 44 -2.88 -1.89 10.54
C PHE A 44 -3.58 -2.23 9.24
N VAL A 45 -3.73 -3.53 8.94
CA VAL A 45 -4.52 -4.02 7.81
C VAL A 45 -5.82 -4.54 8.36
N TRP A 46 -6.91 -3.87 8.01
CA TRP A 46 -8.25 -4.24 8.41
C TRP A 46 -9.07 -4.62 7.17
N GLU A 47 -9.76 -5.76 7.25
CA GLU A 47 -10.88 -6.08 6.35
C GLU A 47 -12.22 -6.06 7.10
N ASP A 48 -13.27 -5.63 6.41
CA ASP A 48 -14.64 -5.69 6.93
C ASP A 48 -15.47 -6.76 6.21
N PHE A 49 -16.72 -6.93 6.65
CA PHE A 49 -17.63 -7.92 6.09
C PHE A 49 -18.03 -7.62 4.62
N TYR A 50 -18.02 -6.36 4.21
CA TYR A 50 -18.51 -5.91 2.90
C TYR A 50 -17.41 -5.91 1.84
N ASN A 51 -16.16 -5.72 2.25
CA ASN A 51 -14.98 -5.67 1.40
C ASN A 51 -13.91 -6.65 1.94
N PRO A 52 -14.19 -7.96 1.95
CA PRO A 52 -13.22 -8.94 2.43
C PRO A 52 -12.00 -8.99 1.50
N LEU A 53 -10.84 -9.31 2.07
CA LEU A 53 -9.61 -9.42 1.29
C LEU A 53 -9.68 -10.54 0.26
N VAL A 54 -10.36 -11.64 0.62
CA VAL A 54 -10.71 -12.73 -0.28
C VAL A 54 -12.22 -12.84 -0.35
N ARG A 55 -12.78 -12.75 -1.56
CA ARG A 55 -14.22 -12.91 -1.77
C ARG A 55 -14.64 -14.37 -1.52
N PRO A 56 -15.84 -14.64 -1.00
CA PRO A 56 -16.26 -16.01 -0.70
C PRO A 56 -16.25 -16.94 -1.92
N GLU A 57 -16.54 -16.41 -3.10
CA GLU A 57 -16.60 -17.14 -4.38
C GLU A 57 -15.30 -17.01 -5.20
N ALA A 58 -14.19 -16.57 -4.57
CA ALA A 58 -12.93 -16.35 -5.25
C ALA A 58 -12.35 -17.65 -5.83
N ASN A 59 -11.93 -17.61 -7.09
CA ASN A 59 -11.18 -18.71 -7.70
C ASN A 59 -9.71 -18.71 -7.21
N GLU A 60 -8.96 -19.76 -7.53
CA GLU A 60 -7.55 -19.91 -7.11
C GLU A 60 -6.67 -18.73 -7.52
N LYS A 61 -6.89 -18.17 -8.72
CA LYS A 61 -6.14 -17.02 -9.21
C LYS A 61 -6.42 -15.77 -8.37
N GLU A 62 -7.68 -15.50 -8.06
CA GLU A 62 -8.07 -14.37 -7.20
C GLU A 62 -7.52 -14.53 -5.78
N ILE A 63 -7.54 -15.74 -5.22
CA ILE A 63 -6.92 -16.03 -3.92
C ILE A 63 -5.41 -15.74 -3.95
N MET A 64 -4.72 -16.12 -5.04
CA MET A 64 -3.30 -15.85 -5.22
C MET A 64 -3.00 -14.34 -5.33
N GLU A 65 -3.86 -13.58 -6.02
CA GLU A 65 -3.77 -12.12 -6.11
C GLU A 65 -3.97 -11.46 -4.74
N SER A 66 -4.97 -11.89 -3.97
CA SER A 66 -5.20 -11.43 -2.60
C SER A 66 -4.03 -11.76 -1.67
N ARG A 67 -3.40 -12.93 -1.83
CA ARG A 67 -2.19 -13.30 -1.09
C ARG A 67 -1.01 -12.38 -1.41
N TYR A 68 -0.84 -12.00 -2.68
CA TYR A 68 0.16 -11.00 -3.05
C TYR A 68 -0.13 -9.64 -2.42
N LEU A 69 -1.39 -9.20 -2.42
CA LEU A 69 -1.79 -7.96 -1.76
C LEU A 69 -1.56 -7.99 -0.24
N LEU A 70 -1.83 -9.12 0.41
CA LEU A 70 -1.55 -9.30 1.83
C LEU A 70 -0.05 -9.17 2.11
N ARG A 71 0.80 -9.81 1.30
CA ARG A 71 2.26 -9.68 1.37
C ARG A 71 2.72 -8.23 1.14
N VAL A 72 2.08 -7.51 0.22
CA VAL A 72 2.31 -6.07 0.05
C VAL A 72 2.05 -5.38 1.39
N GLY A 73 0.88 -5.55 2.00
CA GLY A 73 0.56 -4.97 3.32
C GLY A 73 1.57 -5.32 4.42
N ALA A 74 1.92 -6.61 4.56
CA ALA A 74 2.86 -7.11 5.56
C ALA A 74 4.26 -6.49 5.47
N THR A 75 4.66 -6.07 4.26
CA THR A 75 5.97 -5.48 3.98
C THR A 75 5.95 -3.95 3.98
N ARG A 76 4.85 -3.32 4.39
CA ARG A 76 4.78 -1.85 4.55
C ARG A 76 5.19 -1.40 5.96
N ALA A 77 5.12 -2.27 6.96
CA ALA A 77 5.56 -1.93 8.31
C ALA A 77 7.07 -2.12 8.46
N ARG A 78 7.72 -1.16 9.12
CA ARG A 78 9.12 -1.26 9.54
C ARG A 78 9.27 -2.03 10.84
N GLU A 79 8.34 -1.86 11.77
CA GLU A 79 8.41 -2.46 13.10
C GLU A 79 7.31 -3.51 13.32
N ARG A 80 6.05 -3.16 13.02
CA ARG A 80 4.90 -4.05 13.31
C ARG A 80 3.78 -3.95 12.27
N SER A 81 3.39 -5.12 11.75
CA SER A 81 2.14 -5.29 10.99
C SER A 81 1.11 -5.98 11.87
N THR A 82 -0.08 -5.39 11.98
CA THR A 82 -1.23 -5.95 12.69
C THR A 82 -2.35 -6.20 11.70
N PHE A 83 -2.83 -7.44 11.63
CA PHE A 83 -3.92 -7.86 10.74
C PHE A 83 -5.18 -8.12 11.55
N LEU A 84 -6.29 -7.50 11.12
CA LEU A 84 -7.57 -7.53 11.80
C LEU A 84 -8.60 -8.15 10.85
N THR A 85 -9.23 -9.22 11.31
CA THR A 85 -10.30 -9.91 10.59
C THR A 85 -11.54 -10.02 11.46
N VAL A 86 -12.71 -10.17 10.83
CA VAL A 86 -13.98 -10.28 11.55
C VAL A 86 -14.10 -11.67 12.17
N ALA A 87 -14.27 -11.74 13.50
CA ALA A 87 -14.28 -13.01 14.22
C ALA A 87 -15.36 -14.01 13.75
N SER A 88 -16.52 -13.52 13.29
CA SER A 88 -17.61 -14.38 12.78
C SER A 88 -17.34 -14.94 11.37
N LYS A 89 -16.42 -14.34 10.62
CA LYS A 89 -16.06 -14.75 9.26
C LYS A 89 -14.59 -14.36 9.00
N PRO A 90 -13.63 -15.11 9.57
CA PRO A 90 -12.22 -14.80 9.39
C PRO A 90 -11.80 -14.99 7.93
N CYS A 91 -10.87 -14.19 7.45
CA CYS A 91 -10.27 -14.39 6.14
C CYS A 91 -9.40 -15.62 6.11
N ILE A 92 -9.51 -16.39 5.05
CA ILE A 92 -8.76 -17.64 4.84
C ILE A 92 -7.24 -17.46 4.75
N LEU A 93 -6.75 -16.22 4.68
CA LEU A 93 -5.33 -15.88 4.58
C LEU A 93 -4.73 -15.38 5.91
N LEU A 94 -5.55 -15.22 6.96
CA LEU A 94 -5.18 -14.74 8.28
C LEU A 94 -5.47 -15.80 9.34
#